data_AF-A0A525JS60-F1
#
_entry.id   AF-A0A525JS60-F1
#
_cell.length_a   1.000
_cell.length_b   1.000
_cell.length_c   1.000
_cell.angle_alpha   90.00
_cell.angle_beta   90.00
_cell.angle_gamma   90.00
#
_symmetry.space_group_name_H-M   'P 1'
#
loop_
_entity.id
_entity.type
_entity.pdbx_description
1 polymer ?
#
loop_
_entity_poly.entity_id
_entity_poly.type
_entity_poly.pdbx_seq_one_letter_code
_entity_poly.pdbx_strand_id
1 'polypeptide(L)'
;MTPLRAAAVWLTVAVGAGTPAAAATSVALPLAPAIDAHKTPGEAEKRSPCLPETFPAKSPFAGKVELVPLFDAGNRPVLQNGRQLEGLRDSVAFRTPSGDIVGAPSGMPTDLASIPPTFWSWFPPDGPWLEAALFHDMLYKTKGTGQWPPAKPTRRCLSRDKPYSREEADHVLDDAMAALHVPAWRRWAIFTAVRIFGGTGWGS
;
A
#
# COMPACT_ATOMS: atom_id res chain seq x y z
N MET A 1 -30.76 -31.91 -5.51
CA MET A 1 -30.23 -30.54 -5.69
C MET A 1 -30.68 -29.72 -4.50
N THR A 2 -29.78 -29.48 -3.56
CA THR A 2 -30.04 -28.76 -2.31
C THR A 2 -29.20 -27.49 -2.37
N PRO A 3 -29.75 -26.28 -2.23
CA PRO A 3 -28.91 -25.09 -2.20
C PRO A 3 -28.19 -25.01 -0.84
N LEU A 4 -26.85 -25.00 -0.87
CA LEU A 4 -26.01 -24.70 0.28
C LEU A 4 -26.18 -23.21 0.62
N ARG A 5 -26.66 -22.94 1.84
CA ARG A 5 -26.75 -21.60 2.44
C ARG A 5 -25.35 -21.12 2.83
N ALA A 6 -25.04 -19.86 2.55
CA ALA A 6 -23.85 -19.18 3.05
C ALA A 6 -23.89 -19.10 4.58
N ALA A 7 -22.83 -19.56 5.24
CA ALA A 7 -22.65 -19.42 6.68
C ALA A 7 -21.89 -18.12 6.99
N ALA A 8 -22.46 -17.27 7.84
CA ALA A 8 -21.75 -16.14 8.44
C ALA A 8 -20.86 -16.65 9.59
N VAL A 9 -19.57 -16.35 9.54
CA VAL A 9 -18.65 -16.59 10.66
C VAL A 9 -18.76 -15.41 11.62
N TRP A 10 -19.17 -15.68 12.86
CA TRP A 10 -19.23 -14.70 13.93
C TRP A 10 -17.97 -14.81 14.78
N LEU A 11 -17.20 -13.73 14.91
CA LEU A 11 -16.10 -13.65 15.88
C LEU A 11 -16.67 -13.15 17.22
N THR A 12 -16.79 -14.05 18.19
CA THR A 12 -17.16 -13.68 19.56
C THR A 12 -15.88 -13.33 20.34
N VAL A 13 -15.67 -12.06 20.63
CA VAL A 13 -14.64 -11.63 21.59
C VAL A 13 -15.21 -11.78 22.99
N ALA A 14 -14.69 -12.72 23.78
CA ALA A 14 -15.06 -12.88 25.18
C ALA A 14 -14.40 -11.78 26.01
N VAL A 15 -15.19 -10.84 26.53
CA VAL A 15 -14.76 -9.87 27.55
C VAL A 15 -14.97 -10.50 28.92
N GLY A 16 -13.94 -10.46 29.77
CA GLY A 16 -13.91 -11.08 31.09
C GLY A 16 -15.07 -10.69 32.01
N ALA A 17 -15.52 -11.65 32.80
CA ALA A 17 -16.70 -11.58 33.66
C ALA A 17 -16.58 -10.49 34.74
N GLY A 18 -17.57 -9.58 34.80
CA GLY A 18 -17.64 -8.64 35.92
C GLY A 18 -18.58 -7.43 35.81
N THR A 19 -19.66 -7.42 35.01
CA THR A 19 -20.73 -6.40 35.11
C THR A 19 -21.97 -6.82 34.30
N PRO A 20 -23.20 -6.40 34.68
CA PRO A 20 -24.44 -6.87 34.05
C PRO A 20 -24.63 -6.32 32.64
N ALA A 21 -25.34 -7.11 31.83
CA ALA A 21 -25.48 -7.01 30.39
C ALA A 21 -26.00 -5.63 29.89
N ALA A 22 -25.10 -4.83 29.31
CA ALA A 22 -25.48 -3.87 28.29
C ALA A 22 -25.64 -4.64 26.96
N ALA A 23 -26.81 -4.51 26.33
CA ALA A 23 -27.10 -5.11 25.04
C ALA A 23 -26.02 -4.70 24.02
N ALA A 24 -25.20 -5.66 23.59
CA ALA A 24 -24.26 -5.49 22.50
C ALA A 24 -25.06 -5.24 21.22
N THR A 25 -25.20 -3.97 20.86
CA THR A 25 -25.74 -3.58 19.57
C THR A 25 -24.65 -3.88 18.54
N SER A 26 -24.72 -5.06 17.92
CA SER A 26 -23.86 -5.44 16.81
C SER A 26 -24.18 -4.54 15.63
N VAL A 27 -23.44 -3.44 15.47
CA VAL A 27 -23.44 -2.66 14.24
C VAL A 27 -22.64 -3.47 13.23
N ALA A 28 -23.32 -4.06 12.25
CA ALA A 28 -22.67 -4.60 11.07
C ALA A 28 -21.97 -3.43 10.37
N LEU A 29 -20.65 -3.30 10.54
CA LEU A 29 -19.87 -2.47 9.62
C LEU A 29 -20.06 -3.10 8.24
N PRO A 30 -20.53 -2.36 7.22
CA PRO A 30 -20.58 -2.89 5.88
C PRO A 30 -19.16 -3.32 5.52
N LEU A 31 -18.99 -4.55 5.02
CA LEU A 31 -17.75 -4.96 4.39
C LEU A 31 -17.37 -3.84 3.41
N ALA A 32 -16.21 -3.22 3.62
CA ALA A 32 -15.64 -2.37 2.59
C ALA A 32 -15.67 -3.18 1.29
N PRO A 33 -16.18 -2.62 0.17
CA PRO A 33 -16.30 -3.37 -1.06
C PRO A 33 -14.91 -3.92 -1.43
N ALA A 34 -14.83 -5.23 -1.62
CA ALA A 34 -13.62 -5.88 -2.10
C ALA A 34 -13.14 -5.12 -3.34
N ILE A 35 -11.88 -4.66 -3.31
CA ILE A 35 -11.23 -4.20 -4.54
C ILE A 35 -10.86 -5.45 -5.29
N ASP A 36 -11.75 -5.81 -6.21
CA ASP A 36 -11.52 -6.86 -7.18
C ASP A 36 -10.38 -6.37 -8.09
N ALA A 37 -9.21 -7.00 -7.97
CA ALA A 37 -7.99 -6.66 -8.70
C ALA A 37 -8.17 -6.75 -10.23
N HIS A 38 -9.30 -7.29 -10.70
CA HIS A 38 -9.60 -7.50 -12.11
C HIS A 38 -11.00 -7.01 -12.55
N LYS A 39 -11.87 -6.49 -11.65
CA LYS A 39 -13.17 -5.96 -12.07
C LYS A 39 -13.00 -4.66 -12.83
N THR A 40 -13.04 -4.79 -14.15
CA THR A 40 -13.12 -3.74 -15.18
C THR A 40 -12.30 -2.49 -14.85
N PRO A 41 -11.10 -2.33 -15.46
CA PRO A 41 -10.27 -1.15 -15.35
C PRO A 41 -11.11 0.15 -15.31
N GLY A 42 -12.09 0.30 -16.20
CA GLY A 42 -12.88 1.54 -16.38
C GLY A 42 -13.56 2.22 -15.17
N GLU A 43 -13.90 1.54 -14.06
CA GLU A 43 -14.57 2.21 -12.90
C GLU A 43 -13.57 2.65 -11.82
N ALA A 44 -12.58 1.81 -11.50
CA ALA A 44 -11.45 2.19 -10.62
C ALA A 44 -10.43 3.09 -11.36
N GLU A 45 -10.31 2.93 -12.68
CA GLU A 45 -9.52 3.78 -13.57
C GLU A 45 -10.14 5.17 -13.71
N LYS A 46 -11.47 5.30 -13.61
CA LYS A 46 -12.11 6.62 -13.50
C LYS A 46 -11.97 7.27 -12.12
N ARG A 47 -11.69 6.50 -11.07
CA ARG A 47 -11.81 7.00 -9.68
C ARG A 47 -10.68 7.91 -9.22
N SER A 48 -9.42 7.62 -9.56
CA SER A 48 -8.33 8.54 -9.22
C SER A 48 -7.14 8.43 -10.19
N PRO A 49 -6.62 9.54 -10.72
CA PRO A 49 -5.34 9.55 -11.41
C PRO A 49 -4.20 9.24 -10.42
N CYS A 50 -3.17 8.52 -10.87
CA CYS A 50 -1.97 8.26 -10.06
C CYS A 50 -1.30 9.56 -9.56
N LEU A 51 -1.41 10.61 -10.35
CA LEU A 51 -0.88 11.92 -10.04
C LEU A 51 -2.06 12.81 -9.65
N PRO A 52 -2.04 13.43 -8.46
CA PRO A 52 -3.10 14.30 -8.02
C PRO A 52 -3.06 15.61 -8.80
N GLU A 53 -4.21 16.26 -8.94
CA GLU A 53 -4.29 17.61 -9.50
C GLU A 53 -3.68 18.65 -8.54
N THR A 54 -3.85 18.44 -7.24
CA THR A 54 -3.38 19.36 -6.20
C THR A 54 -2.88 18.62 -4.96
N PHE A 55 -2.05 19.30 -4.17
CA PHE A 55 -1.59 18.83 -2.86
C PHE A 55 -2.19 19.69 -1.76
N PRO A 56 -2.42 19.14 -0.54
CA PRO A 56 -2.74 19.95 0.61
C PRO A 56 -1.63 20.99 0.87
N ALA A 57 -2.00 22.22 1.22
CA ALA A 57 -1.07 23.36 1.30
C ALA A 57 0.15 23.16 2.26
N LYS A 58 0.05 22.24 3.21
CA LYS A 58 1.09 21.98 4.22
C LYS A 58 1.57 20.52 4.24
N SER A 59 1.29 19.75 3.19
CA SER A 59 1.66 18.34 3.12
C SER A 59 2.34 18.03 1.79
N PRO A 60 3.50 17.35 1.79
CA PRO A 60 4.07 16.79 0.58
C PRO A 60 3.34 15.51 0.14
N PHE A 61 2.37 15.02 0.94
CA PHE A 61 1.54 13.86 0.63
C PHE A 61 0.13 14.28 0.19
N ALA A 62 -0.41 13.56 -0.79
CA ALA A 62 -1.77 13.67 -1.27
C ALA A 62 -2.46 12.30 -1.24
N GLY A 63 -3.75 12.29 -0.90
CA GLY A 63 -4.53 11.07 -0.67
C GLY A 63 -4.44 10.57 0.77
N LYS A 64 -5.13 9.47 1.06
CA LYS A 64 -5.15 8.81 2.36
C LYS A 64 -4.71 7.37 2.19
N VAL A 65 -3.75 6.93 2.99
CA VAL A 65 -3.36 5.52 3.02
C VAL A 65 -4.44 4.71 3.73
N GLU A 66 -5.14 3.88 2.96
CA GLU A 66 -6.07 2.89 3.47
C GLU A 66 -5.79 1.58 2.75
N LEU A 67 -5.31 0.58 3.50
CA LEU A 67 -5.05 -0.75 2.99
C LEU A 67 -6.31 -1.60 3.13
N VAL A 68 -6.66 -2.31 2.06
CA VAL A 68 -7.81 -3.22 2.03
C VAL A 68 -7.36 -4.58 1.51
N PRO A 69 -7.98 -5.69 1.99
CA PRO A 69 -7.64 -7.01 1.49
C PRO A 69 -7.93 -7.12 -0.02
N LEU A 70 -6.99 -7.70 -0.76
CA LEU A 70 -7.12 -7.89 -2.20
C LEU A 70 -7.84 -9.21 -2.52
N PHE A 71 -8.72 -9.13 -3.52
CA PHE A 71 -9.43 -10.27 -4.07
C PHE A 71 -9.22 -10.33 -5.58
N ASP A 72 -9.17 -11.55 -6.13
CA ASP A 72 -9.15 -11.77 -7.57
C ASP A 72 -10.55 -11.64 -8.19
N ALA A 73 -10.65 -11.79 -9.52
CA ALA A 73 -11.91 -11.73 -10.27
C ALA A 73 -12.98 -12.74 -9.78
N GLY A 74 -12.53 -13.82 -9.14
CA GLY A 74 -13.37 -14.87 -8.57
C GLY A 74 -13.74 -14.61 -7.12
N ASN A 75 -13.46 -13.42 -6.58
CA ASN A 75 -13.63 -13.06 -5.18
C ASN A 75 -12.84 -13.97 -4.21
N ARG A 76 -11.71 -14.51 -4.66
CA ARG A 76 -10.78 -15.29 -3.83
C ARG A 76 -9.69 -14.37 -3.29
N PRO A 77 -9.23 -14.57 -2.05
CA PRO A 77 -8.14 -13.77 -1.50
C PRO A 77 -6.88 -13.94 -2.34
N VAL A 78 -6.22 -12.84 -2.68
CA VAL A 78 -4.91 -12.87 -3.34
C VAL A 78 -3.87 -13.22 -2.28
N LEU A 79 -3.17 -14.34 -2.45
CA LEU A 79 -2.18 -14.82 -1.48
C LEU A 79 -0.75 -14.73 -2.04
N GLN A 80 0.20 -14.34 -1.20
CA GLN A 80 1.64 -14.43 -1.46
C GLN A 80 2.30 -15.11 -0.26
N ASN A 81 3.03 -16.21 -0.51
CA ASN A 81 3.64 -17.03 0.55
C ASN A 81 2.66 -17.42 1.67
N GLY A 82 1.40 -17.70 1.33
CA GLY A 82 0.35 -18.07 2.29
C GLY A 82 -0.26 -16.90 3.08
N ARG A 83 0.17 -15.65 2.85
CA ARG A 83 -0.42 -14.45 3.45
C ARG A 83 -1.37 -13.77 2.47
N GLN A 84 -2.50 -13.29 2.97
CA GLN A 84 -3.40 -12.44 2.18
C GLN A 84 -2.74 -11.09 1.91
N LEU A 85 -2.70 -10.70 0.65
CA LEU A 85 -2.19 -9.40 0.24
C LEU A 85 -3.21 -8.31 0.50
N GLU A 86 -2.69 -7.16 0.89
CA GLU A 86 -3.44 -5.92 0.97
C GLU A 86 -3.03 -5.01 -0.20
N GLY A 87 -3.95 -4.15 -0.58
CA GLY A 87 -3.74 -3.17 -1.62
C GLY A 87 -4.29 -1.82 -1.22
N LEU A 88 -3.77 -0.80 -1.86
CA LEU A 88 -4.17 0.57 -1.59
C LEU A 88 -5.61 0.81 -2.08
N ARG A 89 -6.47 1.38 -1.22
CA ARG A 89 -7.86 1.65 -1.58
C ARG A 89 -8.03 2.72 -2.65
N ASP A 90 -7.33 3.83 -2.47
CA ASP A 90 -7.37 5.01 -3.33
C ASP A 90 -5.93 5.45 -3.60
N SER A 91 -5.66 6.04 -4.77
CA SER A 91 -4.29 6.46 -5.08
C SER A 91 -3.75 7.50 -4.08
N VAL A 92 -2.48 7.36 -3.73
CA VAL A 92 -1.74 8.36 -2.94
C VAL A 92 -0.55 8.87 -3.74
N ALA A 93 -0.03 10.04 -3.38
CA ALA A 93 1.13 10.62 -4.03
C ALA A 93 2.03 11.37 -3.05
N PHE A 94 3.31 11.40 -3.36
CA PHE A 94 4.34 12.11 -2.63
C PHE A 94 5.08 13.07 -3.56
N ARG A 95 5.28 14.30 -3.09
CA ARG A 95 6.14 15.29 -3.73
C ARG A 95 7.52 15.27 -3.06
N THR A 96 8.54 14.91 -3.83
CA THR A 96 9.93 14.90 -3.37
C THR A 96 10.43 16.32 -3.11
N PRO A 97 11.54 16.49 -2.36
CA PRO A 97 12.21 17.79 -2.22
C PRO A 97 12.67 18.39 -3.56
N SER A 98 12.95 17.57 -4.57
CA SER A 98 13.28 18.03 -5.94
C SER A 98 12.07 18.56 -6.72
N GLY A 99 10.85 18.36 -6.19
CA GLY A 99 9.59 18.79 -6.83
C GLY A 99 8.93 17.72 -7.70
N ASP A 100 9.57 16.56 -7.86
CA ASP A 100 8.99 15.41 -8.58
C ASP A 100 7.81 14.83 -7.80
N ILE A 101 6.81 14.31 -8.51
CA ILE A 101 5.65 13.64 -7.93
C ILE A 101 5.75 12.15 -8.24
N VAL A 102 5.69 11.35 -7.18
CA VAL A 102 5.66 9.88 -7.22
C VAL A 102 4.31 9.43 -6.70
N GLY A 103 3.52 8.78 -7.55
CA GLY A 103 2.20 8.25 -7.22
C GLY A 103 2.21 6.75 -6.97
N ALA A 104 1.34 6.29 -6.08
CA ALA A 104 1.01 4.89 -5.86
C ALA A 104 -0.46 4.67 -6.25
N PRO A 105 -0.77 3.80 -7.23
CA PRO A 105 -2.13 3.60 -7.70
C PRO A 105 -3.02 2.84 -6.70
N SER A 106 -4.32 3.09 -6.78
CA SER A 106 -5.35 2.20 -6.21
C SER A 106 -5.15 0.76 -6.70
N GLY A 107 -5.38 -0.20 -5.82
CA GLY A 107 -5.22 -1.63 -6.08
C GLY A 107 -3.76 -2.08 -6.16
N MET A 108 -2.78 -1.19 -5.97
CA MET A 108 -1.37 -1.59 -5.87
C MET A 108 -1.21 -2.54 -4.68
N PRO A 109 -0.84 -3.82 -4.89
CA PRO A 109 -0.51 -4.70 -3.80
C PRO A 109 0.72 -4.12 -3.10
N THR A 110 0.70 -4.08 -1.79
CA THR A 110 1.89 -3.84 -0.99
C THR A 110 2.04 -5.02 -0.06
N ASP A 111 3.21 -5.65 -0.12
CA ASP A 111 3.56 -6.71 0.81
C ASP A 111 4.30 -6.12 2.03
N LEU A 112 4.49 -4.79 2.06
CA LEU A 112 5.29 -4.07 3.05
C LEU A 112 6.69 -4.70 3.23
N ALA A 113 7.10 -5.51 2.24
CA ALA A 113 8.15 -6.52 2.34
C ALA A 113 9.49 -6.04 1.80
N SER A 114 9.59 -4.77 1.39
CA SER A 114 10.87 -4.13 1.08
C SER A 114 11.85 -4.18 2.27
N ILE A 115 11.35 -4.41 3.49
CA ILE A 115 12.14 -4.77 4.66
C ILE A 115 12.11 -6.30 4.80
N PRO A 116 13.27 -7.00 4.68
CA PRO A 116 13.32 -8.44 4.82
C PRO A 116 12.75 -8.89 6.18
N PRO A 117 12.05 -10.04 6.27
CA PRO A 117 11.41 -10.48 7.50
C PRO A 117 12.34 -10.56 8.73
N THR A 118 13.63 -10.80 8.51
CA THR A 118 14.66 -10.78 9.55
C THR A 118 14.80 -9.43 10.26
N PHE A 119 14.35 -8.35 9.62
CA PHE A 119 14.40 -6.98 10.16
C PHE A 119 13.06 -6.53 10.78
N TRP A 120 11.98 -7.31 10.71
CA TRP A 120 10.67 -6.92 11.24
C TRP A 120 10.64 -6.76 12.77
N SER A 121 11.56 -7.40 13.50
CA SER A 121 11.73 -7.17 14.94
C SER A 121 12.13 -5.74 15.30
N TRP A 122 12.79 -5.02 14.38
CA TRP A 122 13.21 -3.63 14.57
C TRP A 122 12.38 -2.64 13.74
N PHE A 123 11.91 -3.08 12.58
CA PHE A 123 11.13 -2.29 11.65
C PHE A 123 9.86 -3.07 11.27
N PRO A 124 8.83 -3.04 12.11
CA PRO A 124 7.56 -3.67 11.79
C PRO A 124 6.97 -3.06 10.51
N PRO A 125 6.27 -3.86 9.70
CA PRO A 125 5.77 -3.42 8.39
C PRO A 125 4.75 -2.27 8.48
N ASP A 126 4.03 -2.16 9.58
CA ASP A 126 3.01 -1.14 9.88
C ASP A 126 3.54 0.07 10.66
N GLY A 127 4.86 0.29 10.67
CA GLY A 127 5.49 1.42 11.33
C GLY A 127 5.17 2.78 10.69
N PRO A 128 5.62 3.91 11.29
CA PRO A 128 5.38 5.27 10.79
C PRO A 128 5.98 5.58 9.39
N TRP A 129 6.71 4.64 8.80
CA TRP A 129 7.24 4.71 7.42
C TRP A 129 6.35 3.97 6.40
N LEU A 130 5.22 3.40 6.81
CA LEU A 130 4.30 2.64 5.97
C LEU A 130 3.99 3.37 4.65
N GLU A 131 3.57 4.63 4.76
CA GLU A 131 3.23 5.46 3.60
C GLU A 131 4.44 5.70 2.68
N ALA A 132 5.64 5.85 3.24
CA ALA A 132 6.88 5.99 2.46
C ALA A 132 7.21 4.71 1.68
N ALA A 133 6.96 3.54 2.28
CA ALA A 133 7.21 2.25 1.65
C ALA A 133 6.34 2.02 0.39
N LEU A 134 5.15 2.62 0.31
CA LEU A 134 4.28 2.52 -0.88
C LEU A 134 4.96 3.10 -2.13
N PHE A 135 5.62 4.25 -2.00
CA PHE A 135 6.30 4.89 -3.13
C PHE A 135 7.53 4.09 -3.57
N HIS A 136 8.27 3.55 -2.60
CA HIS A 136 9.38 2.65 -2.85
C HIS A 136 8.94 1.38 -3.58
N ASP A 137 7.89 0.71 -3.08
CA ASP A 137 7.32 -0.50 -3.69
C ASP A 137 6.88 -0.24 -5.13
N MET A 138 6.21 0.89 -5.39
CA MET A 138 5.81 1.29 -6.74
C MET A 138 7.02 1.45 -7.66
N LEU A 139 8.06 2.17 -7.22
CA LEU A 139 9.29 2.36 -8.00
C LEU A 139 9.99 1.01 -8.26
N TYR A 140 10.05 0.13 -7.26
CA TYR A 140 10.68 -1.18 -7.40
C TYR A 140 9.91 -2.10 -8.36
N LYS A 141 8.59 -2.18 -8.22
CA LYS A 141 7.73 -3.01 -9.08
C LYS A 141 7.71 -2.54 -10.52
N THR A 142 7.85 -1.23 -10.74
CA THR A 142 7.89 -0.64 -12.10
C THR A 142 9.32 -0.43 -12.63
N LYS A 143 10.35 -0.85 -11.89
CA LYS A 143 11.77 -0.62 -12.22
C LYS A 143 12.07 0.84 -12.53
N GLY A 144 11.47 1.73 -11.73
CA GLY A 144 11.59 3.17 -11.80
C GLY A 144 10.85 3.85 -12.95
N THR A 145 10.19 3.10 -13.83
CA THR A 145 9.46 3.67 -14.98
C THR A 145 8.15 4.35 -14.57
N GLY A 146 7.58 3.93 -13.43
CA GLY A 146 6.27 4.37 -12.98
C GLY A 146 5.10 3.87 -13.84
N GLN A 147 5.35 2.96 -14.77
CA GLN A 147 4.30 2.38 -15.63
C GLN A 147 3.64 1.22 -14.91
N TRP A 148 2.41 1.41 -14.42
CA TRP A 148 1.68 0.41 -13.65
C TRP A 148 0.68 -0.37 -14.52
N PRO A 149 0.88 -1.69 -14.75
CA PRO A 149 -0.08 -2.57 -15.43
C PRO A 149 -1.21 -3.06 -14.50
N PRO A 150 -2.36 -3.58 -14.99
CA PRO A 150 -2.72 -3.88 -16.39
C PRO A 150 -3.52 -2.77 -17.10
N ALA A 151 -3.61 -1.56 -16.54
CA ALA A 151 -4.36 -0.46 -17.13
C ALA A 151 -3.90 -0.15 -18.57
N LYS A 152 -4.85 0.09 -19.50
CA LYS A 152 -4.56 0.53 -20.88
C LYS A 152 -5.30 1.83 -21.17
N PRO A 153 -4.59 2.91 -21.58
CA PRO A 153 -3.14 3.00 -21.70
C PRO A 153 -2.44 2.84 -20.34
N THR A 154 -1.21 2.33 -20.33
CA THR A 154 -0.42 2.11 -19.11
C THR A 154 -0.38 3.38 -18.28
N ARG A 155 -0.93 3.31 -17.06
CA ARG A 155 -0.96 4.43 -16.13
C ARG A 155 0.48 4.78 -15.74
N ARG A 156 0.86 6.03 -15.96
CA ARG A 156 2.15 6.55 -15.52
C ARG A 156 1.98 7.32 -14.22
N CYS A 157 2.69 6.87 -13.19
CA CYS A 157 2.54 7.38 -11.82
C CYS A 157 3.75 8.25 -11.42
N LEU A 158 4.37 8.93 -12.38
CA LEU A 158 5.51 9.84 -12.18
C LEU A 158 5.30 11.14 -12.96
N SER A 159 5.63 12.28 -12.35
CA SER A 159 5.65 13.57 -13.07
C SER A 159 6.86 13.76 -13.96
N ARG A 160 7.98 13.08 -13.67
CA ARG A 160 9.25 13.23 -14.39
C ARG A 160 9.37 12.24 -15.53
N ASP A 161 10.01 12.59 -16.64
CA ASP A 161 10.17 11.72 -17.82
C ASP A 161 11.21 10.61 -17.68
N LYS A 162 12.31 10.90 -16.97
CA LYS A 162 13.39 9.93 -16.77
C LYS A 162 12.98 8.87 -15.74
N PRO A 163 13.17 7.56 -16.00
CA PRO A 163 12.98 6.53 -14.99
C PRO A 163 13.87 6.75 -13.76
N TYR A 164 13.39 6.38 -12.58
CA TYR A 164 14.21 6.31 -11.36
C TYR A 164 15.21 5.17 -11.44
N SER A 165 16.46 5.46 -11.12
CA SER A 165 17.43 4.44 -10.74
C SER A 165 17.05 3.86 -9.37
N ARG A 166 17.59 2.68 -9.06
CA ARG A 166 17.40 2.05 -7.76
C ARG A 166 17.79 2.97 -6.60
N GLU A 167 18.93 3.64 -6.72
CA GLU A 167 19.42 4.56 -5.69
C GLU A 167 18.50 5.76 -5.51
N GLU A 168 17.99 6.35 -6.60
CA GLU A 168 17.01 7.42 -6.47
C GLU A 168 15.70 6.91 -5.83
N ALA A 169 15.29 5.66 -6.09
CA ALA A 169 14.13 5.07 -5.43
C ALA A 169 14.36 4.87 -3.91
N ASP A 170 15.55 4.44 -3.51
CA ASP A 170 15.95 4.35 -2.10
C ASP A 170 15.98 5.73 -1.43
N HIS A 171 16.36 6.79 -2.16
CA HIS A 171 16.30 8.17 -1.67
C HIS A 171 14.87 8.70 -1.55
N VAL A 172 13.97 8.37 -2.48
CA VAL A 172 12.54 8.71 -2.36
C VAL A 172 11.95 8.12 -1.07
N LEU A 173 12.34 6.91 -0.69
CA LEU A 173 11.96 6.31 0.58
C LEU A 173 12.45 7.15 1.77
N ASP A 174 13.72 7.55 1.79
CA ASP A 174 14.28 8.39 2.86
C ASP A 174 13.62 9.76 2.96
N ASP A 175 13.37 10.41 1.82
CA ASP A 175 12.69 11.70 1.73
C ASP A 175 11.26 11.63 2.27
N ALA A 176 10.51 10.59 1.89
CA ALA A 176 9.17 10.39 2.39
C ALA A 176 9.17 10.08 3.90
N MET A 177 10.10 9.26 4.39
CA MET A 177 10.25 9.03 5.83
C MET A 177 10.62 10.32 6.58
N ALA A 178 11.45 11.18 6.00
CA ALA A 178 11.80 12.48 6.55
C ALA A 178 10.56 13.38 6.70
N ALA A 179 9.72 13.43 5.66
CA ALA A 179 8.47 14.17 5.66
C ALA A 179 7.44 13.63 6.67
N LEU A 180 7.50 12.33 6.97
CA LEU A 180 6.72 11.68 8.03
C LEU A 180 7.34 11.85 9.43
N HIS A 181 8.41 12.63 9.56
CA HIS A 181 9.14 12.88 10.81
C HIS A 181 9.69 11.61 11.46
N VAL A 182 10.02 10.59 10.66
CA VAL A 182 10.71 9.40 11.17
C VAL A 182 12.11 9.81 11.66
N PRO A 183 12.52 9.40 12.89
CA PRO A 183 13.82 9.78 13.44
C PRO A 183 15.00 9.38 12.53
N ALA A 184 16.02 10.24 12.46
CA ALA A 184 17.15 10.07 11.54
C ALA A 184 17.89 8.73 11.68
N TRP A 185 18.07 8.22 12.91
CA TRP A 185 18.72 6.91 13.13
C TRP A 185 17.91 5.76 12.52
N ARG A 186 16.58 5.87 12.56
CA ARG A 186 15.67 4.84 12.05
C ARG A 186 15.62 4.87 10.53
N ARG A 187 15.52 6.08 9.95
CA ARG A 187 15.70 6.33 8.53
C ARG A 187 17.01 5.75 8.00
N TRP A 188 18.12 6.06 8.66
CA TRP A 188 19.44 5.56 8.30
C TRP A 188 19.50 4.04 8.29
N ALA A 189 18.90 3.38 9.30
CA ALA A 189 18.89 1.93 9.38
C ALA A 189 18.04 1.29 8.25
N ILE A 190 16.84 1.82 7.98
CA ILE A 190 15.97 1.36 6.90
C ILE A 190 16.63 1.60 5.53
N PHE A 191 17.17 2.80 5.29
CA PHE A 191 17.89 3.14 4.07
C PHE A 191 19.06 2.18 3.84
N THR A 192 19.89 1.95 4.86
CA THR A 192 21.02 1.02 4.78
C THR A 192 20.54 -0.40 4.44
N ALA A 193 19.46 -0.86 5.05
CA ALA A 193 18.89 -2.18 4.75
C ALA A 193 18.47 -2.31 3.29
N VAL A 194 17.75 -1.33 2.72
CA VAL A 194 17.33 -1.39 1.32
C VAL A 194 18.52 -1.25 0.35
N ARG A 195 19.58 -0.51 0.71
CA ARG A 195 20.82 -0.43 -0.08
C ARG A 195 21.56 -1.76 -0.14
N ILE A 196 21.60 -2.52 0.95
CA ILE A 196 22.30 -3.81 1.01
C ILE A 196 21.45 -4.93 0.36
N PHE A 197 20.15 -5.01 0.71
CA PHE A 197 19.32 -6.18 0.38
C PHE A 197 18.34 -5.95 -0.79
N GLY A 198 18.03 -4.70 -1.14
CA GLY A 198 17.05 -4.36 -2.19
C GLY A 198 17.47 -4.75 -3.61
N GLY A 199 18.73 -5.13 -3.83
CA GLY A 199 19.22 -5.51 -5.17
C GLY A 199 18.50 -6.71 -5.76
N THR A 200 18.03 -7.62 -4.89
CA THR A 200 17.27 -8.80 -5.29
C THR A 200 15.91 -8.41 -5.91
N GLY A 201 15.13 -7.54 -5.26
CA GLY A 201 13.83 -7.09 -5.77
C GLY A 201 13.93 -6.15 -6.97
N TRP A 202 15.00 -5.36 -7.09
CA TRP A 202 15.22 -4.51 -8.26
C TRP A 202 15.69 -5.29 -9.49
N GLY A 203 16.44 -6.38 -9.32
CA GLY A 203 16.99 -7.18 -10.42
C GLY A 203 16.15 -8.37 -10.88
N SER A 204 15.16 -8.80 -10.08
CA SER A 204 14.29 -9.96 -10.36
C SER A 204 13.16 -9.67 -11.34
#